data_AF-A0AAX1ND72-F1
#
_entry.id   AF-A0AAX1ND72-F1
#
_cell.length_a   1.000
_cell.length_b   1.000
_cell.length_c   1.000
_cell.angle_alpha   90.00
_cell.angle_beta   90.00
_cell.angle_gamma   90.00
#
_symmetry.space_group_name_H-M   'P 1'
#
loop_
_entity.id
_entity.type
_entity.pdbx_description
1 polymer ?
#
loop_
_entity_poly.entity_id
_entity_poly.type
_entity_poly.pdbx_seq_one_letter_code
_entity_poly.pdbx_strand_id
1 'polypeptide(L)'
;MKRITLTICTILISFIVSIAQNIQPPAGRLAIVADGNSPDPDDLGGTAISLALLSATGLTERLVHYSHSCDLVKVKKISEAAERERHALMQSSCEVTARRWGGFESLRFLDAKWNTEQTIFDLKKAINASSKEDPLWIIEAGEPDIIGFALAESDPKKHQFVKVITHHPANDDAGDFYTWQQILDFGVEEVRIPDQNTYLKVPIEEFDWAKNHSDPRVQWLWVIGKIAEIDDVVKFQKGRYDCSDAGMVLYWITGATSGGLKEGKVDDVKSILLNFIDEI
;
A
#
# COMPACT_ATOMS: atom_id res chain seq x y z
N MET A 1 49.77 53.04 -19.49
CA MET A 1 48.34 52.86 -19.14
C MET A 1 47.98 51.40 -19.37
N LYS A 2 47.97 50.56 -18.33
CA LYS A 2 47.58 49.14 -18.44
C LYS A 2 46.08 49.04 -18.14
N ARG A 3 45.29 48.59 -19.12
CA ARG A 3 43.85 48.34 -18.96
C ARG A 3 43.68 47.03 -18.19
N ILE A 4 43.04 47.10 -17.02
CA ILE A 4 42.61 45.92 -16.26
C ILE A 4 41.23 45.57 -16.78
N THR A 5 41.10 44.45 -17.49
CA THR A 5 39.82 43.91 -17.92
C THR A 5 39.26 43.09 -16.76
N LEU A 6 38.19 43.57 -16.14
CA LEU A 6 37.49 42.88 -15.07
C LEU A 6 36.54 41.84 -15.69
N THR A 7 36.90 40.56 -15.64
CA THR A 7 36.02 39.47 -16.05
C THR A 7 35.01 39.19 -14.94
N ILE A 8 33.74 39.53 -15.16
CA ILE A 8 32.64 39.20 -14.26
C ILE A 8 32.23 37.75 -14.55
N CYS A 9 32.57 36.82 -13.65
CA CYS A 9 32.04 35.46 -13.67
C CYS A 9 30.62 35.48 -13.08
N THR A 10 29.61 35.38 -13.94
CA THR A 10 28.22 35.19 -13.52
C THR A 10 28.04 33.73 -13.09
N ILE A 11 27.95 33.47 -11.79
CA ILE A 11 27.59 32.15 -11.27
C ILE A 11 26.07 31.98 -11.46
N LEU A 12 25.67 31.14 -12.40
CA LEU A 12 24.28 30.70 -12.54
C LEU A 12 23.98 29.70 -11.41
N ILE A 13 23.24 30.14 -10.40
CA ILE A 13 22.68 29.25 -9.38
C ILE A 13 21.37 28.69 -9.97
N SER A 14 21.42 27.45 -10.44
CA SER A 14 20.20 26.72 -10.83
C SER A 14 19.45 26.33 -9.56
N PHE A 15 18.38 27.05 -9.24
CA PHE A 15 17.43 26.62 -8.21
C PHE A 15 16.62 25.46 -8.77
N ILE A 16 16.90 24.25 -8.29
CA ILE A 16 16.07 23.08 -8.53
C ILE A 16 14.85 23.26 -7.61
N VAL A 17 13.75 23.76 -8.16
CA VAL A 17 12.47 23.80 -7.43
C VAL A 17 11.97 22.37 -7.36
N SER A 18 12.19 21.70 -6.22
CA SER A 18 11.54 20.42 -5.94
C SER A 18 10.06 20.71 -5.69
N ILE A 19 9.21 20.33 -6.64
CA ILE A 19 7.75 20.41 -6.43
C ILE A 19 7.41 19.27 -5.47
N ALA A 20 7.03 19.60 -4.24
CA ALA A 20 6.52 18.61 -3.29
C ALA A 20 5.26 17.95 -3.86
N GLN A 21 5.12 16.64 -3.66
CA GLN A 21 3.96 15.91 -4.14
C GLN A 21 2.68 16.48 -3.52
N ASN A 22 1.69 16.80 -4.37
CA ASN A 22 0.42 17.33 -3.88
C ASN A 22 -0.39 16.20 -3.22
N ILE A 23 -0.67 16.34 -1.93
CA ILE A 23 -1.51 15.42 -1.17
C ILE A 23 -2.94 15.95 -1.20
N GLN A 24 -3.80 15.28 -1.96
CA GLN A 24 -5.18 15.69 -2.20
C GLN A 24 -6.10 14.47 -2.35
N PRO A 25 -6.24 13.65 -1.29
CA PRO A 25 -7.07 12.45 -1.37
C PRO A 25 -8.52 12.79 -1.72
N PRO A 26 -9.26 11.88 -2.39
CA PRO A 26 -10.69 12.06 -2.64
C PRO A 26 -11.47 12.11 -1.31
N ALA A 27 -12.77 12.38 -1.34
CA ALA A 27 -13.62 12.19 -0.15
C ALA A 27 -13.69 10.70 0.25
N GLY A 28 -13.98 10.42 1.53
CA GLY A 28 -14.25 9.07 2.01
C GLY A 28 -13.26 8.48 3.00
N ARG A 29 -13.34 7.17 3.20
CA ARG A 29 -12.44 6.36 4.04
C ARG A 29 -11.77 5.28 3.18
N LEU A 30 -10.72 4.68 3.72
CA LEU A 30 -9.90 3.66 3.07
C LEU A 30 -9.98 2.34 3.84
N ALA A 31 -10.09 1.24 3.11
CA ALA A 31 -9.84 -0.11 3.58
C ALA A 31 -8.71 -0.70 2.74
N ILE A 32 -7.88 -1.55 3.34
CA ILE A 32 -6.82 -2.28 2.63
C ILE A 32 -7.04 -3.77 2.92
N VAL A 33 -7.07 -4.57 1.86
CA VAL A 33 -7.15 -6.03 1.89
C VAL A 33 -5.97 -6.55 1.10
N ALA A 34 -5.00 -7.12 1.80
CA ALA A 34 -3.76 -7.62 1.23
C ALA A 34 -3.74 -9.16 1.26
N ASP A 35 -3.31 -9.82 0.19
CA ASP A 35 -3.22 -11.29 0.11
C ASP A 35 -2.20 -11.85 1.09
N GLY A 36 -1.23 -11.07 1.51
CA GLY A 36 -0.16 -11.47 2.38
C GLY A 36 0.88 -12.31 1.66
N ASN A 37 1.86 -12.75 2.43
CA ASN A 37 3.07 -13.27 1.82
C ASN A 37 3.00 -14.75 1.39
N SER A 38 1.86 -15.30 0.99
CA SER A 38 1.70 -16.75 0.82
C SER A 38 1.24 -17.11 -0.59
N PRO A 39 2.14 -17.56 -1.49
CA PRO A 39 3.58 -17.79 -1.33
C PRO A 39 4.48 -16.59 -1.72
N ASP A 40 3.94 -15.54 -2.31
CA ASP A 40 4.70 -14.37 -2.80
C ASP A 40 4.96 -13.37 -1.67
N PRO A 41 6.19 -12.96 -1.34
CA PRO A 41 6.49 -12.11 -0.18
C PRO A 41 6.52 -10.59 -0.44
N ASP A 42 6.04 -10.09 -1.58
CA ASP A 42 6.01 -8.65 -1.92
C ASP A 42 5.25 -7.79 -0.90
N ASP A 43 4.22 -8.37 -0.33
CA ASP A 43 3.25 -7.68 0.49
C ASP A 43 3.82 -7.15 1.83
N LEU A 44 4.98 -7.68 2.26
CA LEU A 44 5.78 -7.12 3.37
C LEU A 44 6.14 -5.66 3.13
N GLY A 45 6.71 -5.35 1.96
CA GLY A 45 7.15 -4.01 1.61
C GLY A 45 5.96 -3.12 1.28
N GLY A 46 4.98 -3.64 0.55
CA GLY A 46 3.72 -2.95 0.21
C GLY A 46 2.97 -2.47 1.45
N THR A 47 2.79 -3.33 2.44
CA THR A 47 2.16 -3.02 3.73
C THR A 47 2.89 -1.90 4.47
N ALA A 48 4.20 -2.03 4.64
CA ALA A 48 4.97 -1.07 5.42
C ALA A 48 5.00 0.32 4.76
N ILE A 49 5.16 0.38 3.44
CA ILE A 49 5.12 1.67 2.71
C ILE A 49 3.72 2.27 2.76
N SER A 50 2.66 1.47 2.59
CA SER A 50 1.26 1.94 2.66
C SER A 50 0.94 2.63 3.98
N LEU A 51 1.29 1.99 5.11
CA LEU A 51 1.03 2.56 6.44
C LEU A 51 1.91 3.79 6.71
N ALA A 52 3.17 3.77 6.28
CA ALA A 52 4.06 4.93 6.41
C ALA A 52 3.53 6.13 5.62
N LEU A 53 3.03 5.93 4.39
CA LEU A 53 2.44 6.99 3.57
C LEU A 53 1.20 7.60 4.22
N LEU A 54 0.30 6.77 4.74
CA LEU A 54 -0.91 7.25 5.44
C LEU A 54 -0.56 8.08 6.68
N SER A 55 0.48 7.66 7.42
CA SER A 55 0.97 8.42 8.58
C SER A 55 1.63 9.72 8.17
N ALA A 56 2.56 9.69 7.21
CA ALA A 56 3.27 10.85 6.70
C ALA A 56 2.35 11.93 6.10
N THR A 57 1.17 11.52 5.63
CA THR A 57 0.17 12.43 5.02
C THR A 57 -0.96 12.83 5.97
N GLY A 58 -0.93 12.38 7.24
CA GLY A 58 -1.97 12.70 8.21
C GLY A 58 -3.33 12.07 7.91
N LEU A 59 -3.35 10.94 7.21
CA LEU A 59 -4.56 10.25 6.74
C LEU A 59 -4.87 8.95 7.50
N THR A 60 -4.16 8.68 8.61
CA THR A 60 -4.32 7.45 9.38
C THR A 60 -5.74 7.22 9.88
N GLU A 61 -6.42 8.26 10.36
CA GLU A 61 -7.82 8.22 10.83
C GLU A 61 -8.83 7.86 9.73
N ARG A 62 -8.42 7.91 8.46
CA ARG A 62 -9.26 7.52 7.32
C ARG A 62 -9.11 6.05 6.97
N LEU A 63 -8.10 5.35 7.51
CA LEU A 63 -7.97 3.89 7.37
C LEU A 63 -8.89 3.22 8.39
N VAL A 64 -9.93 2.56 7.91
CA VAL A 64 -11.02 2.02 8.74
C VAL A 64 -11.06 0.50 8.80
N HIS A 65 -10.28 -0.15 7.95
CA HIS A 65 -10.12 -1.59 7.91
C HIS A 65 -8.74 -1.91 7.33
N TYR A 66 -8.05 -2.87 7.94
CA TYR A 66 -6.86 -3.46 7.37
C TYR A 66 -6.86 -4.95 7.64
N SER A 67 -6.80 -5.74 6.58
CA SER A 67 -6.53 -7.16 6.67
C SER A 67 -5.40 -7.57 5.75
N HIS A 68 -4.70 -8.63 6.15
CA HIS A 68 -3.65 -9.28 5.39
C HIS A 68 -3.91 -10.78 5.33
N SER A 69 -3.11 -11.53 4.56
CA SER A 69 -3.23 -12.99 4.49
C SER A 69 -4.62 -13.41 3.99
N CYS A 70 -5.14 -12.72 2.97
CA CYS A 70 -6.43 -13.04 2.36
C CYS A 70 -6.39 -14.20 1.37
N ASP A 71 -5.22 -14.85 1.19
CA ASP A 71 -5.07 -16.16 0.54
C ASP A 71 -5.73 -17.28 1.37
N LEU A 72 -7.05 -17.45 1.22
CA LEU A 72 -7.82 -18.28 2.15
C LEU A 72 -7.50 -19.77 2.01
N VAL A 73 -7.22 -20.25 0.80
CA VAL A 73 -6.83 -21.63 0.51
C VAL A 73 -5.31 -21.71 0.37
N LYS A 74 -4.68 -22.41 1.31
CA LYS A 74 -3.22 -22.59 1.33
C LYS A 74 -2.70 -23.17 0.01
N VAL A 75 -1.79 -22.44 -0.62
CA VAL A 75 -1.05 -22.92 -1.79
C VAL A 75 -0.05 -24.02 -1.38
N LYS A 76 0.00 -25.12 -2.13
CA LYS A 76 0.86 -26.30 -1.83
C LYS A 76 2.38 -26.06 -1.95
N LYS A 77 2.83 -24.82 -2.18
CA LYS A 77 4.25 -24.46 -2.36
C LYS A 77 5.01 -24.31 -1.05
N ILE A 78 4.32 -24.07 0.06
CA ILE A 78 4.93 -23.85 1.38
C ILE A 78 4.43 -24.85 2.42
N SER A 79 5.23 -25.07 3.47
CA SER A 79 4.80 -25.86 4.62
C SER A 79 3.88 -25.04 5.52
N GLU A 80 3.08 -25.70 6.37
CA GLU A 80 2.26 -25.02 7.38
C GLU A 80 3.08 -24.21 8.38
N ALA A 81 4.31 -24.63 8.66
CA ALA A 81 5.20 -23.86 9.52
C ALA A 81 5.63 -22.56 8.83
N ALA A 82 5.98 -22.64 7.55
CA ALA A 82 6.36 -21.46 6.76
C ALA A 82 5.19 -20.49 6.54
N GLU A 83 3.97 -21.01 6.32
CA GLU A 83 2.75 -20.20 6.30
C GLU A 83 2.58 -19.45 7.62
N ARG A 84 2.68 -20.14 8.77
CA ARG A 84 2.59 -19.48 10.08
C ARG A 84 3.63 -18.38 10.29
N GLU A 85 4.87 -18.60 9.87
CA GLU A 85 5.95 -17.62 9.96
C GLU A 85 5.65 -16.38 9.10
N ARG A 86 5.11 -16.55 7.89
CA ARG A 86 4.75 -15.46 6.98
C ARG A 86 3.60 -14.61 7.50
N HIS A 87 2.59 -15.22 8.10
CA HIS A 87 1.50 -14.51 8.76
C HIS A 87 2.02 -13.66 9.92
N ALA A 88 2.94 -14.21 10.73
CA ALA A 88 3.59 -13.46 11.81
C ALA A 88 4.47 -12.30 11.27
N LEU A 89 5.11 -12.48 10.12
CA LEU A 89 5.85 -11.40 9.44
C LEU A 89 4.91 -10.32 8.89
N MET A 90 3.75 -10.67 8.33
CA MET A 90 2.73 -9.68 7.94
C MET A 90 2.20 -8.90 9.13
N GLN A 91 1.86 -9.58 10.23
CA GLN A 91 1.46 -8.92 11.47
C GLN A 91 2.57 -7.97 11.96
N SER A 92 3.84 -8.37 11.85
CA SER A 92 4.97 -7.52 12.19
C SER A 92 5.11 -6.32 11.25
N SER A 93 4.92 -6.50 9.93
CA SER A 93 4.92 -5.41 8.95
C SER A 93 3.85 -4.38 9.29
N CYS A 94 2.65 -4.84 9.69
CA CYS A 94 1.58 -3.97 10.15
C CYS A 94 1.92 -3.26 11.47
N GLU A 95 2.08 -4.01 12.56
CA GLU A 95 2.15 -3.48 13.92
C GLU A 95 3.43 -2.69 14.19
N VAL A 96 4.57 -3.13 13.68
CA VAL A 96 5.84 -2.42 13.89
C VAL A 96 5.83 -1.11 13.11
N THR A 97 5.30 -1.11 11.87
CA THR A 97 5.16 0.13 11.09
C THR A 97 4.20 1.08 11.79
N ALA A 98 2.99 0.62 12.12
CA ALA A 98 1.97 1.43 12.79
C ALA A 98 2.47 2.02 14.11
N ARG A 99 3.18 1.24 14.95
CA ARG A 99 3.76 1.73 16.21
C ARG A 99 4.88 2.74 16.00
N ARG A 100 5.70 2.58 14.96
CA ARG A 100 6.84 3.46 14.67
C ARG A 100 6.39 4.79 14.06
N TRP A 101 5.38 4.76 13.19
CA TRP A 101 4.90 5.93 12.46
C TRP A 101 3.76 6.65 13.19
N GLY A 102 2.91 5.92 13.93
CA GLY A 102 1.81 6.47 14.74
C GLY A 102 0.53 6.77 13.97
N GLY A 103 -0.57 6.99 14.70
CA GLY A 103 -1.87 7.42 14.16
C GLY A 103 -2.88 6.31 13.90
N PHE A 104 -2.58 5.06 14.28
CA PHE A 104 -3.43 3.88 14.02
C PHE A 104 -4.06 3.29 15.28
N GLU A 105 -4.23 4.09 16.33
CA GLU A 105 -4.63 3.62 17.67
C GLU A 105 -6.03 2.96 17.70
N SER A 106 -6.91 3.35 16.78
CA SER A 106 -8.26 2.78 16.64
C SER A 106 -8.33 1.57 15.70
N LEU A 107 -7.24 1.24 15.01
CA LEU A 107 -7.21 0.20 13.99
C LEU A 107 -6.69 -1.11 14.59
N ARG A 108 -7.34 -2.22 14.21
CA ARG A 108 -6.83 -3.56 14.44
C ARG A 108 -6.45 -4.17 13.09
N PHE A 109 -5.21 -4.60 12.96
CA PHE A 109 -4.76 -5.39 11.82
C PHE A 109 -5.24 -6.83 11.99
N LEU A 110 -5.93 -7.35 10.97
CA LEU A 110 -6.60 -8.65 11.01
C LEU A 110 -5.96 -9.63 10.03
N ASP A 111 -5.60 -10.81 10.54
CA ASP A 111 -5.24 -11.95 9.72
C ASP A 111 -6.51 -12.55 9.09
N ALA A 112 -6.71 -12.38 7.79
CA ALA A 112 -7.93 -12.79 7.10
C ALA A 112 -8.16 -14.30 7.12
N LYS A 113 -7.11 -15.11 7.08
CA LYS A 113 -7.21 -16.57 7.12
C LYS A 113 -7.53 -17.11 8.52
N TRP A 114 -6.92 -16.55 9.56
CA TRP A 114 -7.09 -17.06 10.93
C TRP A 114 -8.17 -16.31 11.73
N ASN A 115 -8.59 -15.14 11.28
CA ASN A 115 -9.66 -14.35 11.89
C ASN A 115 -10.80 -14.05 10.90
N THR A 116 -11.06 -14.96 9.95
CA THR A 116 -11.97 -14.75 8.80
C THR A 116 -13.31 -14.12 9.16
N GLU A 117 -14.06 -14.67 10.12
CA GLU A 117 -15.37 -14.12 10.52
C GLU A 117 -15.25 -12.67 11.04
N GLN A 118 -14.21 -12.39 11.82
CA GLN A 118 -13.98 -11.06 12.35
C GLN A 118 -13.56 -10.09 11.24
N THR A 119 -12.72 -10.54 10.29
CA THR A 119 -12.29 -9.76 9.13
C THR A 119 -13.46 -9.39 8.23
N ILE A 120 -14.32 -10.36 7.90
CA ILE A 120 -15.54 -10.14 7.12
C ILE A 120 -16.46 -9.15 7.84
N PHE A 121 -16.68 -9.35 9.15
CA PHE A 121 -17.53 -8.45 9.94
C PHE A 121 -17.01 -7.01 9.98
N ASP A 122 -15.70 -6.83 10.14
CA ASP A 122 -15.06 -5.52 10.22
C ASP A 122 -15.16 -4.77 8.87
N LEU A 123 -14.83 -5.44 7.76
CA LEU A 123 -14.97 -4.85 6.42
C LEU A 123 -16.43 -4.57 6.06
N LYS A 124 -17.36 -5.47 6.39
CA LYS A 124 -18.81 -5.26 6.26
C LYS A 124 -19.26 -4.00 7.00
N LYS A 125 -18.76 -3.77 8.22
CA LYS A 125 -19.09 -2.57 9.00
C LYS A 125 -18.58 -1.31 8.29
N ALA A 126 -17.37 -1.34 7.74
CA ALA A 126 -16.84 -0.25 6.94
C ALA A 126 -17.70 0.03 5.69
N ILE A 127 -18.12 -1.03 4.96
CA ILE A 127 -19.01 -0.94 3.80
C ILE A 127 -20.36 -0.33 4.19
N ASN A 128 -20.99 -0.83 5.26
CA ASN A 128 -22.30 -0.35 5.71
C ASN A 128 -22.29 1.10 6.19
N ALA A 129 -21.15 1.61 6.66
CA ALA A 129 -20.98 3.00 7.05
C ALA A 129 -20.90 3.95 5.84
N SER A 130 -20.71 3.44 4.61
CA SER A 130 -20.50 4.26 3.41
C SER A 130 -21.72 5.12 3.06
N SER A 131 -21.44 6.29 2.50
CA SER A 131 -22.43 7.25 2.00
C SER A 131 -21.87 8.02 0.80
N LYS A 132 -22.68 8.90 0.19
CA LYS A 132 -22.23 9.73 -0.92
C LYS A 132 -21.13 10.71 -0.48
N GLU A 133 -21.25 11.26 0.71
CA GLU A 133 -20.33 12.24 1.28
C GLU A 133 -19.09 11.58 1.91
N ASP A 134 -19.22 10.31 2.29
CA ASP A 134 -18.16 9.49 2.89
C ASP A 134 -18.12 8.08 2.26
N PRO A 135 -17.66 7.97 0.99
CA PRO A 135 -17.55 6.69 0.30
C PRO A 135 -16.44 5.82 0.91
N LEU A 136 -16.51 4.50 0.70
CA LEU A 136 -15.42 3.60 1.04
C LEU A 136 -14.60 3.28 -0.20
N TRP A 137 -13.29 3.48 -0.11
CA TRP A 137 -12.32 2.99 -1.08
C TRP A 137 -11.67 1.75 -0.50
N ILE A 138 -11.67 0.65 -1.24
CA ILE A 138 -11.03 -0.60 -0.86
C ILE A 138 -9.85 -0.78 -1.80
N ILE A 139 -8.65 -0.90 -1.24
CA ILE A 139 -7.47 -1.36 -1.97
C ILE A 139 -7.52 -2.89 -1.96
N GLU A 140 -7.58 -3.46 -3.16
CA GLU A 140 -7.46 -4.89 -3.42
C GLU A 140 -6.00 -5.15 -3.81
N ALA A 141 -5.24 -5.65 -2.84
CA ALA A 141 -3.81 -5.98 -2.96
C ALA A 141 -3.63 -7.50 -2.92
N GLY A 142 -4.27 -8.22 -3.86
CA GLY A 142 -4.04 -9.63 -4.10
C GLY A 142 -5.31 -10.42 -4.40
N GLU A 143 -6.04 -10.88 -3.37
CA GLU A 143 -7.23 -11.71 -3.55
C GLU A 143 -8.55 -11.03 -3.15
N PRO A 144 -9.61 -11.15 -3.99
CA PRO A 144 -10.88 -10.46 -3.78
C PRO A 144 -11.81 -11.11 -2.74
N ASP A 145 -11.48 -12.27 -2.17
CA ASP A 145 -12.46 -13.09 -1.46
C ASP A 145 -13.03 -12.45 -0.19
N ILE A 146 -12.18 -11.84 0.63
CA ILE A 146 -12.63 -11.10 1.81
C ILE A 146 -13.55 -9.95 1.42
N ILE A 147 -13.29 -9.29 0.30
CA ILE A 147 -14.16 -8.24 -0.26
C ILE A 147 -15.51 -8.86 -0.66
N GLY A 148 -15.49 -9.98 -1.38
CA GLY A 148 -16.69 -10.69 -1.82
C GLY A 148 -17.58 -11.16 -0.67
N PHE A 149 -17.00 -11.78 0.36
CA PHE A 149 -17.74 -12.19 1.55
C PHE A 149 -18.32 -11.00 2.31
N ALA A 150 -17.56 -9.91 2.49
CA ALA A 150 -18.04 -8.72 3.17
C ALA A 150 -19.19 -8.04 2.41
N LEU A 151 -19.10 -7.95 1.08
CA LEU A 151 -20.16 -7.43 0.22
C LEU A 151 -21.43 -8.28 0.31
N ALA A 152 -21.28 -9.62 0.25
CA ALA A 152 -22.40 -10.55 0.35
C ALA A 152 -23.18 -10.41 1.66
N GLU A 153 -22.51 -10.02 2.74
CA GLU A 153 -23.12 -9.83 4.06
C GLU A 153 -23.56 -8.39 4.37
N SER A 154 -23.19 -7.42 3.52
CA SER A 154 -23.48 -5.99 3.73
C SER A 154 -24.81 -5.56 3.09
N ASP A 155 -25.25 -4.33 3.36
CA ASP A 155 -26.48 -3.77 2.77
C ASP A 155 -26.22 -3.40 1.30
N PRO A 156 -26.90 -4.04 0.32
CA PRO A 156 -26.69 -3.76 -1.10
C PRO A 156 -26.91 -2.30 -1.51
N LYS A 157 -27.70 -1.54 -0.73
CA LYS A 157 -27.90 -0.10 -1.00
C LYS A 157 -26.63 0.73 -0.76
N LYS A 158 -25.66 0.19 -0.03
CA LYS A 158 -24.40 0.83 0.31
C LYS A 158 -23.33 0.63 -0.75
N HIS A 159 -23.44 -0.41 -1.58
CA HIS A 159 -22.44 -0.80 -2.57
C HIS A 159 -22.16 0.31 -3.60
N GLN A 160 -23.19 1.12 -3.94
CA GLN A 160 -23.03 2.29 -4.83
C GLN A 160 -22.07 3.37 -4.30
N PHE A 161 -21.69 3.30 -3.02
CA PHE A 161 -20.72 4.20 -2.37
C PHE A 161 -19.37 3.52 -2.10
N VAL A 162 -19.18 2.31 -2.62
CA VAL A 162 -17.95 1.53 -2.48
C VAL A 162 -17.22 1.52 -3.81
N LYS A 163 -15.91 1.76 -3.74
CA LYS A 163 -14.98 1.71 -4.87
C LYS A 163 -13.88 0.71 -4.55
N VAL A 164 -13.50 -0.12 -5.52
CA VAL A 164 -12.40 -1.08 -5.36
C VAL A 164 -11.27 -0.69 -6.32
N ILE A 165 -10.11 -0.37 -5.76
CA ILE A 165 -8.90 -0.04 -6.50
C ILE A 165 -8.10 -1.33 -6.70
N THR A 166 -7.68 -1.59 -7.93
CA THR A 166 -6.81 -2.71 -8.31
C THR A 166 -5.83 -2.24 -9.39
N HIS A 167 -4.65 -2.85 -9.46
CA HIS A 167 -3.60 -2.45 -10.42
C HIS A 167 -3.03 -3.59 -11.27
N HIS A 168 -3.12 -4.83 -10.81
CA HIS A 168 -2.43 -5.95 -11.44
C HIS A 168 -3.43 -6.97 -12.00
N PRO A 169 -3.37 -7.31 -13.31
CA PRO A 169 -4.29 -8.28 -13.89
C PRO A 169 -4.25 -9.68 -13.27
N ALA A 170 -3.18 -10.05 -12.55
CA ALA A 170 -3.13 -11.35 -11.87
C ALA A 170 -4.18 -11.48 -10.75
N ASN A 171 -4.60 -10.37 -10.14
CA ASN A 171 -5.58 -10.37 -9.06
C ASN A 171 -6.98 -10.74 -9.59
N ASP A 172 -7.24 -10.50 -10.88
CA ASP A 172 -8.54 -10.75 -11.51
C ASP A 172 -8.94 -12.25 -11.45
N ASP A 173 -7.93 -13.12 -11.47
CA ASP A 173 -8.04 -14.59 -11.45
C ASP A 173 -7.49 -15.22 -10.14
N ALA A 174 -7.19 -14.40 -9.12
CA ALA A 174 -6.52 -14.87 -7.89
C ALA A 174 -7.50 -15.42 -6.84
N GLY A 175 -8.78 -15.03 -6.86
CA GLY A 175 -9.74 -15.43 -5.83
C GLY A 175 -10.04 -16.94 -5.80
N ASP A 176 -10.07 -17.49 -4.59
CA ASP A 176 -10.46 -18.87 -4.31
C ASP A 176 -11.97 -19.10 -4.45
N PHE A 177 -12.79 -18.09 -4.12
CA PHE A 177 -14.24 -18.20 -4.01
C PHE A 177 -15.01 -17.21 -4.89
N TYR A 178 -14.45 -16.03 -5.11
CA TYR A 178 -15.02 -14.98 -5.94
C TYR A 178 -14.09 -14.64 -7.10
N THR A 179 -14.64 -14.65 -8.32
CA THR A 179 -13.98 -14.02 -9.45
C THR A 179 -14.11 -12.50 -9.35
N TRP A 180 -13.22 -11.78 -10.01
CA TRP A 180 -13.32 -10.32 -10.08
C TRP A 180 -14.69 -9.84 -10.60
N GLN A 181 -15.22 -10.51 -11.63
CA GLN A 181 -16.56 -10.16 -12.14
C GLN A 181 -17.65 -10.34 -11.08
N GLN A 182 -17.57 -11.38 -10.24
CA GLN A 182 -18.54 -11.55 -9.15
C GLN A 182 -18.44 -10.43 -8.11
N ILE A 183 -17.26 -9.85 -7.88
CA ILE A 183 -17.11 -8.64 -7.06
C ILE A 183 -17.85 -7.47 -7.71
N LEU A 184 -17.65 -7.24 -9.01
CA LEU A 184 -18.30 -6.15 -9.73
C LEU A 184 -19.83 -6.30 -9.81
N ASP A 185 -20.31 -7.54 -9.86
CA ASP A 185 -21.76 -7.86 -9.89
C ASP A 185 -22.49 -7.45 -8.59
N PHE A 186 -21.77 -7.17 -7.49
CA PHE A 186 -22.36 -6.54 -6.30
C PHE A 186 -22.71 -5.05 -6.51
N GLY A 187 -22.30 -4.43 -7.62
CA GLY A 187 -22.61 -3.04 -7.96
C GLY A 187 -21.65 -2.00 -7.36
N VAL A 188 -20.42 -2.42 -7.02
CA VAL A 188 -19.32 -1.52 -6.63
C VAL A 188 -18.65 -0.91 -7.86
N GLU A 189 -17.97 0.22 -7.70
CA GLU A 189 -17.20 0.85 -8.80
C GLU A 189 -15.78 0.26 -8.87
N GLU A 190 -15.38 -0.25 -10.04
CA GLU A 190 -13.98 -0.58 -10.33
C GLU A 190 -13.17 0.70 -10.57
N VAL A 191 -12.02 0.80 -9.91
CA VAL A 191 -11.02 1.84 -10.14
C VAL A 191 -9.70 1.17 -10.51
N ARG A 192 -9.57 0.79 -11.77
CA ARG A 192 -8.35 0.17 -12.29
C ARG A 192 -7.27 1.20 -12.61
N ILE A 193 -6.06 0.99 -12.11
CA ILE A 193 -4.87 1.78 -12.44
C ILE A 193 -3.83 0.92 -13.16
N PRO A 194 -2.82 1.52 -13.83
CA PRO A 194 -1.71 0.77 -14.42
C PRO A 194 -0.98 -0.09 -13.38
N ASP A 195 -0.28 -1.11 -13.87
CA ASP A 195 0.53 -1.96 -13.01
C ASP A 195 1.66 -1.18 -12.30
N GLN A 196 1.55 -1.09 -10.97
CA GLN A 196 2.50 -0.43 -10.09
C GLN A 196 3.85 -1.17 -9.95
N ASN A 197 3.97 -2.43 -10.37
CA ASN A 197 5.27 -3.13 -10.43
C ASN A 197 6.29 -2.37 -11.28
N THR A 198 5.83 -1.62 -12.28
CA THR A 198 6.68 -0.90 -13.24
C THR A 198 7.77 -0.04 -12.57
N TYR A 199 7.44 0.65 -11.47
CA TYR A 199 8.37 1.56 -10.79
C TYR A 199 8.47 1.36 -9.27
N LEU A 200 7.74 0.40 -8.71
CA LEU A 200 7.77 0.07 -7.28
C LEU A 200 8.22 -1.36 -6.97
N LYS A 201 8.46 -2.18 -8.00
CA LYS A 201 9.24 -3.43 -7.93
C LYS A 201 10.61 -3.24 -8.58
N VAL A 202 11.54 -2.70 -7.81
CA VAL A 202 12.81 -2.14 -8.29
C VAL A 202 14.01 -2.92 -7.78
N PRO A 203 15.22 -2.78 -8.38
CA PRO A 203 16.44 -3.28 -7.76
C PRO A 203 16.55 -2.77 -6.31
N ILE A 204 16.93 -3.63 -5.36
CA ILE A 204 16.88 -3.30 -3.93
C ILE A 204 17.73 -2.07 -3.56
N GLU A 205 18.78 -1.78 -4.33
CA GLU A 205 19.64 -0.60 -4.18
C GLU A 205 18.89 0.73 -4.39
N GLU A 206 17.76 0.75 -5.11
CA GLU A 206 16.91 1.94 -5.24
C GLU A 206 16.29 2.35 -3.89
N PHE A 207 16.25 1.44 -2.91
CA PHE A 207 15.82 1.69 -1.53
C PHE A 207 16.99 1.92 -0.56
N ASP A 208 18.25 1.99 -1.00
CA ASP A 208 19.40 2.18 -0.11
C ASP A 208 19.37 3.50 0.66
N TRP A 209 18.57 4.47 0.23
CA TRP A 209 18.29 5.71 0.98
C TRP A 209 17.69 5.42 2.37
N ALA A 210 16.96 4.32 2.53
CA ALA A 210 16.36 3.92 3.80
C ALA A 210 17.29 3.05 4.66
N LYS A 211 18.22 2.32 4.03
CA LYS A 211 19.06 1.29 4.66
C LYS A 211 19.85 1.74 5.88
N ASN A 212 20.54 2.87 5.75
CA ASN A 212 21.40 3.44 6.79
C ASN A 212 20.88 4.79 7.31
N HIS A 213 19.59 5.09 7.11
CA HIS A 213 18.97 6.33 7.56
C HIS A 213 19.08 6.46 9.09
N SER A 214 19.28 7.65 9.66
CA SER A 214 19.41 7.78 11.13
C SER A 214 18.10 7.53 11.88
N ASP A 215 16.97 7.75 11.22
CA ASP A 215 15.64 7.51 11.78
C ASP A 215 15.25 6.02 11.70
N PRO A 216 14.95 5.35 12.84
CA PRO A 216 14.58 3.94 12.86
C PRO A 216 13.24 3.63 12.17
N ARG A 217 12.35 4.61 12.00
CA ARG A 217 11.10 4.47 11.23
C ARG A 217 11.41 4.19 9.77
N VAL A 218 12.40 4.90 9.22
CA VAL A 218 12.84 4.75 7.83
C VAL A 218 13.66 3.46 7.64
N GLN A 219 14.59 3.17 8.56
CA GLN A 219 15.35 1.91 8.52
C GLN A 219 14.46 0.66 8.51
N TRP A 220 13.33 0.71 9.23
CA TRP A 220 12.36 -0.38 9.26
C TRP A 220 11.85 -0.74 7.87
N LEU A 221 11.53 0.27 7.05
CA LEU A 221 11.01 0.08 5.70
C LEU A 221 12.00 -0.71 4.85
N TRP A 222 13.29 -0.36 4.91
CA TRP A 222 14.32 -1.14 4.23
C TRP A 222 14.42 -2.58 4.75
N VAL A 223 14.41 -2.77 6.08
CA VAL A 223 14.56 -4.09 6.70
C VAL A 223 13.44 -5.03 6.28
N ILE A 224 12.18 -4.58 6.32
CA ILE A 224 11.04 -5.45 6.04
C ILE A 224 10.97 -5.85 4.56
N GLY A 225 11.28 -4.94 3.63
CA GLY A 225 11.43 -5.30 2.22
C GLY A 225 12.67 -6.16 1.94
N LYS A 226 13.76 -6.00 2.71
CA LYS A 226 14.92 -6.91 2.62
C LYS A 226 14.55 -8.34 3.05
N ILE A 227 13.66 -8.50 4.04
CA ILE A 227 13.16 -9.82 4.45
C ILE A 227 12.40 -10.48 3.30
N ALA A 228 11.56 -9.73 2.58
CA ALA A 228 10.88 -10.23 1.37
C ALA A 228 11.86 -10.67 0.30
N GLU A 229 12.87 -9.85 0.02
CA GLU A 229 13.88 -10.14 -1.02
C GLU A 229 14.68 -11.42 -0.72
N ILE A 230 15.07 -11.66 0.54
CA ILE A 230 15.86 -12.84 0.91
C ILE A 230 15.02 -14.11 1.05
N ASP A 231 13.70 -14.02 0.99
CA ASP A 231 12.82 -15.19 0.97
C ASP A 231 13.00 -16.01 -0.32
N ASP A 232 13.14 -17.32 -0.18
CA ASP A 232 13.52 -18.23 -1.28
C ASP A 232 12.34 -18.99 -1.93
N VAL A 233 11.09 -18.72 -1.53
CA VAL A 233 9.93 -19.46 -2.07
C VAL A 233 9.63 -19.09 -3.52
N VAL A 234 9.84 -17.82 -3.89
CA VAL A 234 9.71 -17.34 -5.26
C VAL A 234 11.01 -16.68 -5.73
N LYS A 235 11.36 -16.86 -7.01
CA LYS A 235 12.64 -16.37 -7.56
C LYS A 235 12.59 -14.92 -8.04
N PHE A 236 11.42 -14.41 -8.38
CA PHE A 236 11.28 -13.09 -9.00
C PHE A 236 11.39 -11.93 -7.99
N GLN A 237 11.37 -12.22 -6.68
CA GLN A 237 11.66 -11.24 -5.63
C GLN A 237 13.17 -11.06 -5.37
N LYS A 238 14.03 -11.96 -5.89
CA LYS A 238 15.48 -11.88 -5.66
C LYS A 238 16.09 -10.63 -6.27
N GLY A 239 16.88 -9.92 -5.46
CA GLY A 239 17.50 -8.65 -5.81
C GLY A 239 16.50 -7.49 -5.96
N ARG A 240 15.23 -7.66 -5.57
CA ARG A 240 14.19 -6.65 -5.73
C ARG A 240 13.66 -6.17 -4.38
N TYR A 241 13.37 -4.89 -4.29
CA TYR A 241 12.46 -4.35 -3.29
C TYR A 241 11.11 -4.16 -3.97
N ASP A 242 10.07 -4.78 -3.43
CA ASP A 242 8.70 -4.69 -3.93
C ASP A 242 7.82 -3.98 -2.91
N CYS A 243 7.15 -2.93 -3.36
CA CYS A 243 6.09 -2.25 -2.63
C CYS A 243 5.00 -1.77 -3.57
N SER A 244 4.78 -2.50 -4.67
CA SER A 244 3.88 -2.11 -5.74
C SER A 244 2.45 -1.87 -5.28
N ASP A 245 1.92 -2.63 -4.31
CA ASP A 245 0.59 -2.40 -3.73
C ASP A 245 0.44 -1.03 -3.07
N ALA A 246 1.53 -0.49 -2.51
CA ALA A 246 1.52 0.86 -1.96
C ALA A 246 1.30 1.93 -3.03
N GLY A 247 1.50 1.61 -4.31
CA GLY A 247 1.15 2.46 -5.44
C GLY A 247 -0.34 2.78 -5.53
N MET A 248 -1.21 1.87 -5.08
CA MET A 248 -2.66 2.16 -4.96
C MET A 248 -2.95 3.17 -3.84
N VAL A 249 -2.22 3.10 -2.72
CA VAL A 249 -2.27 4.12 -1.66
C VAL A 249 -1.75 5.45 -2.19
N LEU A 250 -0.61 5.48 -2.89
CA LEU A 250 -0.08 6.69 -3.53
C LEU A 250 -1.10 7.33 -4.48
N TYR A 251 -1.72 6.53 -5.34
CA TYR A 251 -2.78 7.00 -6.24
C TYR A 251 -3.94 7.62 -5.45
N TRP A 252 -4.36 6.98 -4.36
CA TRP A 252 -5.44 7.47 -3.52
C TRP A 252 -5.08 8.79 -2.82
N ILE A 253 -3.96 8.85 -2.09
CA ILE A 253 -3.56 10.04 -1.32
C ILE A 253 -3.26 11.26 -2.21
N THR A 254 -2.90 11.05 -3.47
CA THR A 254 -2.58 12.13 -4.42
C THR A 254 -3.76 12.58 -5.29
N GLY A 255 -4.94 12.00 -5.10
CA GLY A 255 -6.18 12.46 -5.74
C GLY A 255 -6.78 11.47 -6.73
N ALA A 256 -7.01 10.24 -6.29
CA ALA A 256 -7.72 9.23 -7.07
C ALA A 256 -8.96 9.82 -7.76
N THR A 257 -9.13 9.50 -9.05
CA THR A 257 -10.18 10.02 -9.95
C THR A 257 -10.11 11.53 -10.26
N SER A 258 -9.13 12.26 -9.72
CA SER A 258 -8.93 13.71 -9.91
C SER A 258 -7.44 14.07 -10.13
N GLY A 259 -6.70 13.19 -10.81
CA GLY A 259 -5.28 13.43 -11.16
C GLY A 259 -4.25 12.72 -10.29
N GLY A 260 -4.66 11.77 -9.44
CA GLY A 260 -3.77 10.95 -8.63
C GLY A 260 -2.69 10.23 -9.45
N LEU A 261 -1.55 9.98 -8.82
CA LEU A 261 -0.39 9.33 -9.41
C LEU A 261 -0.73 7.91 -9.86
N LYS A 262 -0.93 7.72 -11.17
CA LYS A 262 -1.26 6.42 -11.77
C LYS A 262 -0.05 5.49 -11.93
N GLU A 263 1.16 6.02 -11.80
CA GLU A 263 2.41 5.28 -11.90
C GLU A 263 3.35 5.84 -10.82
N GLY A 264 3.09 5.47 -9.56
CA GLY A 264 3.91 5.92 -8.44
C GLY A 264 5.35 5.41 -8.57
N LYS A 265 6.33 6.19 -8.12
CA LYS A 265 7.76 5.87 -8.18
C LYS A 265 8.38 5.87 -6.79
N VAL A 266 9.56 5.26 -6.69
CA VAL A 266 10.38 5.29 -5.47
C VAL A 266 10.63 6.72 -4.99
N ASP A 267 10.88 7.67 -5.90
CA ASP A 267 11.10 9.07 -5.54
C ASP A 267 9.85 9.74 -4.96
N ASP A 268 8.64 9.37 -5.42
CA ASP A 268 7.39 9.86 -4.85
C ASP A 268 7.23 9.38 -3.40
N VAL A 269 7.44 8.08 -3.17
CA VAL A 269 7.45 7.47 -1.82
C VAL A 269 8.48 8.16 -0.94
N LYS A 270 9.74 8.19 -1.39
CA LYS A 270 10.86 8.76 -0.64
C LYS A 270 10.61 10.21 -0.28
N SER A 271 10.13 11.03 -1.22
CA SER A 271 9.89 12.45 -0.97
C SER A 271 8.82 12.68 0.09
N ILE A 272 7.67 11.98 0.01
CA ILE A 272 6.59 12.09 1.01
C ILE A 272 7.09 11.67 2.38
N LEU A 273 7.76 10.53 2.46
CA LEU A 273 8.22 9.97 3.73
C LEU A 273 9.31 10.82 4.37
N LEU A 274 10.33 11.26 3.61
CA LEU A 274 11.43 12.04 4.17
C LEU A 274 11.01 13.46 4.54
N ASN A 275 10.09 14.09 3.80
CA ASN A 275 9.54 15.39 4.20
C ASN A 275 8.88 15.32 5.58
N PHE A 276 8.10 14.27 5.86
CA PHE A 276 7.52 14.05 7.19
C PHE A 276 8.58 13.84 8.27
N ILE A 277 9.65 13.11 7.98
CA ILE A 277 10.73 12.86 8.94
C ILE A 277 11.50 14.15 9.26
N ASP A 278 11.76 14.99 8.25
CA ASP A 278 12.53 16.23 8.40
C ASP A 278 11.72 17.37 9.06
N GLU A 279 10.39 17.28 9.08
CA GLU A 279 9.49 18.24 9.73
C GLU A 279 9.27 18.00 11.24
N ILE A 280 9.71 16.85 11.78
CA ILE A 280 9.55 16.44 13.19
C ILE A 280 10.84 16.66 13.99
#